data_AF-A0A7V1WY27-F1
#
_entry.id   AF-A0A7V1WY27-F1
#
_cell.length_a   1.000
_cell.length_b   1.000
_cell.length_c   1.000
_cell.angle_alpha   90.00
_cell.angle_beta   90.00
_cell.angle_gamma   90.00
#
_symmetry.space_group_name_H-M   'P 1'
#
loop_
_entity.id
_entity.type
_entity.pdbx_description
1 polymer ?
#
loop_
_entity_poly.entity_id
_entity_poly.type
_entity_poly.pdbx_seq_one_letter_code
_entity_poly.pdbx_strand_id
1 'polypeptide(L)' 'MVSLKITAMVWNNEHYPFEMNDLEPQVREKAIEIANKLKEERTVSELSIVPEAIKLAQEWYLNMEG' A
#
# COMPACT_ATOMS: atom_id res chain seq x y z
N MET A 1 -7.77 -27.23 -10.82
CA MET A 1 -7.12 -25.90 -10.85
C MET A 1 -6.72 -25.56 -9.43
N VAL A 2 -5.45 -25.76 -9.09
CA VAL A 2 -4.94 -25.38 -7.76
C VAL A 2 -4.79 -23.87 -7.80
N SER A 3 -5.71 -23.13 -7.18
CA SER A 3 -5.50 -21.70 -6.92
C SER A 3 -4.30 -21.61 -5.99
N LEU A 4 -3.13 -21.38 -6.57
CA LEU A 4 -1.93 -21.01 -5.85
C LEU A 4 -2.23 -19.63 -5.24
N LYS A 5 -2.82 -19.63 -4.04
CA LYS A 5 -2.78 -18.47 -3.16
C LYS A 5 -1.33 -18.31 -2.78
N ILE A 6 -0.53 -17.69 -3.65
CA ILE A 6 0.74 -17.10 -3.26
C ILE A 6 0.38 -16.23 -2.07
N THR A 7 0.87 -16.59 -0.89
CA THR A 7 0.68 -15.87 0.36
C THR A 7 1.37 -14.53 0.20
N ALA A 8 0.71 -13.60 -0.51
CA ALA A 8 1.20 -12.25 -0.70
C ALA A 8 1.26 -11.64 0.69
N MET A 9 2.47 -11.49 1.22
CA MET A 9 2.75 -10.94 2.55
C MET A 9 1.90 -9.68 2.78
N VAL A 10 1.01 -9.71 3.77
CA VAL A 10 0.19 -8.55 4.12
C VAL A 10 1.10 -7.55 4.83
N TRP A 11 1.21 -6.34 4.28
CA TRP A 11 2.02 -5.30 4.91
C TRP A 11 1.32 -4.75 6.15
N ASN A 12 2.10 -4.40 7.17
CA ASN A 12 1.62 -3.84 8.43
C ASN A 12 2.64 -2.82 8.95
N ASN A 13 2.35 -2.15 10.06
CA ASN A 13 3.22 -1.10 10.64
C ASN A 13 4.60 -1.59 11.10
N GLU A 14 4.85 -2.90 11.19
CA GLU A 14 6.17 -3.47 11.51
C GLU A 14 6.90 -3.96 10.25
N HIS A 15 6.15 -4.30 9.20
CA HIS A 15 6.66 -4.92 7.98
C HIS A 15 6.00 -4.29 6.75
N TYR A 16 6.68 -3.30 6.18
CA TYR A 16 6.25 -2.56 4.99
C TYR A 16 7.44 -2.30 4.04
N PRO A 17 7.19 -1.95 2.77
CA PRO A 17 8.23 -1.62 1.79
C PRO A 17 9.10 -0.43 2.25
N PHE A 18 10.40 -0.49 1.97
CA PHE A 18 11.35 0.53 2.38
C PHE A 18 10.97 1.95 1.88
N GLU A 19 10.32 2.03 0.73
CA GLU A 19 9.83 3.26 0.12
C GLU A 19 8.78 4.00 0.98
N MET A 20 8.11 3.30 1.91
CA MET A 20 7.15 3.90 2.83
C MET A 20 7.79 4.43 4.13
N ASN A 21 9.09 4.20 4.33
CA ASN A 21 9.78 4.54 5.59
C ASN A 21 9.85 6.06 5.82
N ASP A 22 10.03 6.83 4.75
CA ASP A 22 10.17 8.30 4.80
C ASP A 22 8.82 9.03 4.86
N LEU A 23 7.69 8.31 4.89
CA LEU A 23 6.36 8.90 4.98
C LEU A 23 6.00 9.24 6.43
N GLU A 24 5.24 10.33 6.59
CA GLU A 24 4.58 10.66 7.86
C GLU A 24 3.76 9.46 8.37
N PRO A 25 3.71 9.20 9.69
CA PRO A 25 3.07 7.99 10.23
C PRO A 25 1.64 7.76 9.73
N GLN A 26 0.84 8.81 9.63
CA GLN A 26 -0.55 8.73 9.16
C GLN A 26 -0.64 8.40 7.65
N VAL A 27 0.27 8.98 6.85
CA VAL A 27 0.36 8.71 5.40
C VAL A 27 0.84 7.29 5.16
N ARG A 28 1.83 6.82 5.93
CA ARG A 28 2.33 5.44 5.87
C ARG A 28 1.25 4.42 6.18
N GLU A 29 0.51 4.62 7.27
CA GLU A 29 -0.58 3.72 7.66
C GLU A 29 -1.63 3.62 6.53
N LYS A 30 -1.99 4.76 5.93
CA LYS A 30 -2.91 4.78 4.79
C LYS A 30 -2.31 4.11 3.55
N ALA A 31 -1.04 4.31 3.26
CA ALA A 31 -0.36 3.67 2.14
C ALA A 31 -0.34 2.13 2.30
N ILE A 32 -0.13 1.62 3.52
CA ILE A 32 -0.19 0.18 3.81
C ILE A 32 -1.61 -0.36 3.55
N GLU A 33 -2.65 0.33 4.01
CA GLU A 33 -4.05 -0.04 3.77
C GLU A 33 -4.35 -0.14 2.27
N ILE A 34 -4.02 0.90 1.51
CA ILE A 34 -4.28 0.98 0.07
C ILE A 34 -3.48 -0.10 -0.68
N ALA A 35 -2.21 -0.29 -0.34
CA ALA A 35 -1.37 -1.28 -0.97
C ALA A 35 -1.90 -2.71 -0.78
N ASN A 36 -2.32 -3.06 0.44
CA ASN A 36 -2.90 -4.38 0.71
C ASN A 36 -4.18 -4.61 -0.11
N LYS A 37 -5.00 -3.57 -0.26
CA LYS A 37 -6.19 -3.61 -1.12
C LYS A 37 -5.83 -3.81 -2.59
N LEU A 38 -4.85 -3.08 -3.11
CA LEU A 38 -4.37 -3.24 -4.50
C LEU A 38 -3.82 -4.67 -4.76
N LYS A 39 -3.16 -5.29 -3.77
CA LYS A 39 -2.69 -6.68 -3.83
C LYS A 39 -3.85 -7.68 -3.89
N GLU A 40 -4.89 -7.46 -3.09
CA GLU A 40 -6.07 -8.32 -3.06
C GLU A 40 -6.84 -8.24 -4.38
N GLU A 41 -7.06 -7.03 -4.88
CA GLU A 41 -7.83 -6.79 -6.11
C GLU A 41 -7.05 -7.16 -7.39
N ARG A 42 -5.71 -7.28 -7.31
CA ARG A 42 -4.81 -7.54 -8.46
C ARG A 42 -5.04 -6.58 -9.63
N THR A 43 -5.42 -5.35 -9.31
CA THR A 43 -5.80 -4.31 -10.27
C THR A 43 -4.59 -3.66 -10.93
N VAL A 44 -3.43 -3.73 -10.29
CA VAL A 44 -2.17 -3.16 -10.76
C VAL A 44 -1.05 -4.20 -10.69
N SER A 45 0.02 -3.98 -11.45
CA SER A 45 1.20 -4.84 -11.41
C SER A 45 1.86 -4.78 -10.03
N GLU A 46 2.49 -5.88 -9.58
CA GLU A 46 3.14 -5.92 -8.24
C GLU A 46 4.17 -4.79 -8.05
N LEU A 47 4.89 -4.43 -9.11
CA LEU A 47 5.87 -3.33 -9.10
C LEU A 47 5.21 -1.94 -8.98
N SER A 48 3.93 -1.82 -9.31
CA SER A 48 3.17 -0.57 -9.26
C SER A 48 2.42 -0.37 -7.94
N ILE A 49 2.26 -1.42 -7.13
CA ILE A 49 1.43 -1.38 -5.91
C ILE A 49 1.97 -0.35 -4.92
N VAL A 50 3.27 -0.40 -4.62
CA VAL A 50 3.91 0.50 -3.65
C VAL A 50 3.81 1.96 -4.11
N PRO A 51 4.29 2.35 -5.30
CA PRO A 51 4.25 3.75 -5.70
C PRO A 51 2.82 4.30 -5.82
N GLU A 52 1.86 3.50 -6.31
CA GLU A 52 0.46 3.92 -6.42
C GLU A 52 -0.17 4.11 -5.04
N ALA A 53 0.08 3.20 -4.09
CA ALA A 53 -0.44 3.33 -2.74
C ALA A 53 0.10 4.56 -2.00
N ILE A 54 1.40 4.87 -2.18
CA ILE A 54 2.02 6.07 -1.61
C ILE A 54 1.35 7.33 -2.17
N LYS A 55 1.20 7.40 -3.50
CA LYS A 55 0.57 8.54 -4.17
C LYS A 55 -0.85 8.76 -3.65
N LEU A 56 -1.68 7.72 -3.62
CA LEU A 56 -3.07 7.80 -3.16
C LEU A 56 -3.17 8.18 -1.67
N ALA A 57 -2.24 7.71 -0.84
CA ALA A 57 -2.19 8.07 0.57
C ALA A 57 -1.82 9.55 0.78
N GLN A 58 -0.88 10.07 -0.02
CA GLN A 58 -0.52 11.50 0.01
C GLN A 58 -1.68 12.38 -0.45
N GLU A 59 -2.36 12.00 -1.54
CA GLU A 59 -3.56 12.72 -2.01
C GLU A 59 -4.67 12.71 -0.95
N TRP A 60 -4.90 11.58 -0.30
CA TRP A 60 -5.85 11.48 0.82
C TRP A 60 -5.46 12.42 1.97
N TYR A 61 -4.19 12.47 2.34
CA TYR A 61 -3.70 13.32 3.43
C TYR A 61 -3.85 14.81 3.12
N LEU A 62 -3.48 15.24 1.90
CA LEU A 62 -3.64 16.62 1.46
C LEU A 62 -5.12 17.06 1.44
N ASN A 63 -6.04 16.15 1.10
CA ASN A 63 -7.48 16.42 1.13
C ASN A 63 -8.06 16.53 2.56
N MET A 64 -7.36 16.06 3.58
CA MET A 64 -7.77 16.21 4.98
C MET A 64 -7.23 17.48 5.64
N GLU A 65 -6.09 18.01 5.17
CA GLU A 65 -5.49 19.25 5.70
C GLU A 65 -6.10 20.54 5.09
N GLY A 66 -6.90 20.43 4.03
CA GLY A 66 -7.61 21.55 3.38
C GLY A 66 -9.04 21.74 3.86
#